data_AF-E7E8M3-F1
#
_entry.id   AF-E7E8M3-F1
#
_cell.length_a   1.000
_cell.length_b   1.000
_cell.length_c   1.000
_cell.angle_alpha   90.00
_cell.angle_beta   90.00
_cell.angle_gamma   90.00
#
_symmetry.space_group_name_H-M   'P 1'
#
loop_
_entity.id
_entity.type
_entity.pdbx_description
1 polymer ?
#
loop_
_entity_poly.entity_id
_entity_poly.type
_entity_poly.pdbx_seq_one_letter_code
_entity_poly.pdbx_strand_id
1 'polypeptide(L)'
;IVLISAGVARKPGMDRSDLFNVNAGIVRNLVEQIARTCPNALIGIITNPVNTTVAIAAEVLKKAGVYDKNKLFGITTLDTIRSNTFVAELKGKQPQDIEVPVIGGHSGVTILPLLSQIPGVSFTEQEVADLTKRIQNAGTEVVEAKAGGGSATLSMGQAAARFGLSLVRALQGESNVVECSYVEGDGKYARFFAQPILLGKN
;
A
#
# COMPACT_ATOMS: atom_id res chain seq x y z
N ILE A 1 1.91 14.57 -9.17
CA ILE A 1 1.71 13.23 -8.59
C ILE A 1 1.69 12.24 -9.75
N VAL A 2 2.39 11.12 -9.63
CA VAL A 2 2.36 10.00 -10.60
C VAL A 2 1.96 8.74 -9.84
N LEU A 3 0.86 8.11 -10.25
CA LEU A 3 0.40 6.84 -9.68
C LEU A 3 0.69 5.71 -10.67
N ILE A 4 1.47 4.72 -10.24
CA ILE A 4 1.88 3.58 -11.06
C ILE A 4 1.06 2.36 -10.68
N SER A 5 -0.02 2.11 -11.43
CA SER A 5 -0.81 0.87 -11.38
C SER A 5 -0.48 -0.09 -12.52
N ALA A 6 0.46 0.28 -13.39
CA ALA A 6 0.87 -0.53 -14.53
C ALA A 6 1.53 -1.82 -14.07
N GLY A 7 1.12 -2.95 -14.64
CA GLY A 7 1.64 -4.25 -14.29
C GLY A 7 0.71 -5.35 -14.75
N VAL A 8 1.17 -6.57 -14.58
CA VAL A 8 0.39 -7.77 -14.82
C VAL A 8 -0.13 -8.27 -13.47
N ALA A 9 -1.40 -8.67 -13.43
CA ALA A 9 -1.96 -9.40 -12.29
C ALA A 9 -1.62 -10.89 -12.41
N ARG A 10 -1.54 -11.59 -11.28
CA ARG A 10 -1.27 -13.03 -11.29
C ARG A 10 -2.33 -13.77 -12.13
N LYS A 11 -1.86 -14.61 -13.06
CA LYS A 11 -2.70 -15.49 -13.89
C LYS A 11 -2.48 -16.96 -13.48
N PRO A 12 -3.46 -17.86 -13.72
CA PRO A 12 -3.24 -19.29 -13.57
C PRO A 12 -2.00 -19.75 -14.35
N GLY A 13 -1.15 -20.59 -13.73
CA GLY A 13 0.09 -21.09 -14.33
C GLY A 13 1.32 -20.17 -14.22
N MET A 14 1.20 -18.98 -13.61
CA MET A 14 2.33 -18.08 -13.39
C MET A 14 2.96 -18.27 -12.00
N ASP A 15 4.27 -18.48 -11.96
CA ASP A 15 5.02 -18.55 -10.72
C ASP A 15 5.22 -17.16 -10.10
N ARG A 16 5.51 -17.12 -8.80
CA ARG A 16 5.73 -15.84 -8.08
C ARG A 16 6.91 -15.07 -8.66
N SER A 17 7.96 -15.76 -9.10
CA SER A 17 9.14 -15.19 -9.75
C SER A 17 8.82 -14.54 -11.10
N ASP A 18 7.93 -15.13 -11.89
CA ASP A 18 7.58 -14.60 -13.21
C ASP A 18 6.84 -13.27 -13.08
N LEU A 19 5.85 -13.24 -12.19
CA LEU A 19 5.10 -12.02 -11.89
C LEU A 19 6.04 -10.90 -11.40
N PHE A 20 6.99 -11.27 -10.54
CA PHE A 20 8.00 -10.35 -10.04
C PHE A 20 8.86 -9.78 -11.17
N ASN A 21 9.43 -10.63 -12.03
CA ASN A 21 10.33 -10.21 -13.11
C ASN A 21 9.63 -9.26 -14.10
N VAL A 22 8.39 -9.60 -14.48
CA VAL A 22 7.59 -8.76 -15.39
C VAL A 22 7.32 -7.39 -14.77
N ASN A 23 6.79 -7.36 -13.54
CA ASN A 23 6.42 -6.10 -12.91
C ASN A 23 7.64 -5.26 -12.50
N ALA A 24 8.75 -5.90 -12.12
CA ALA A 24 10.02 -5.22 -11.85
C ALA A 24 10.54 -4.49 -13.11
N GLY A 25 10.48 -5.14 -14.28
CA GLY A 25 10.86 -4.53 -15.55
C GLY A 25 9.98 -3.33 -15.92
N ILE A 26 8.66 -3.47 -15.75
CA ILE A 26 7.69 -2.40 -16.02
C ILE A 26 7.94 -1.21 -15.09
N VAL A 27 8.05 -1.44 -13.78
CA VAL A 27 8.29 -0.38 -12.79
C VAL A 27 9.61 0.32 -13.06
N ARG A 28 10.69 -0.42 -13.35
CA ARG A 28 11.98 0.17 -13.70
C ARG A 28 11.85 1.13 -14.88
N ASN A 29 11.25 0.68 -15.98
CA ASN A 29 11.11 1.49 -17.18
C ASN A 29 10.28 2.76 -16.95
N LEU A 30 9.14 2.65 -16.24
CA LEU A 30 8.31 3.81 -15.94
C LEU A 30 9.01 4.80 -15.02
N VAL A 31 9.73 4.33 -14.01
CA VAL A 31 10.46 5.20 -13.07
C VAL A 31 11.66 5.87 -13.76
N GLU A 32 12.32 5.22 -14.73
CA GLU A 32 13.35 5.86 -15.57
C GLU A 32 12.78 7.06 -16.35
N GLN A 33 11.55 6.95 -16.86
CA GLN A 33 10.88 8.07 -17.55
C GLN A 33 10.48 9.19 -16.60
N ILE A 34 9.98 8.84 -15.41
CA ILE A 34 9.63 9.81 -14.36
C ILE A 34 10.87 10.59 -13.93
N ALA A 35 12.00 9.92 -13.71
CA ALA A 35 13.27 10.54 -13.33
C ALA A 35 13.73 11.61 -14.35
N ARG A 36 13.44 11.41 -15.63
CA ARG A 36 13.79 12.34 -16.72
C ARG A 36 12.77 13.47 -16.89
N THR A 37 11.49 13.17 -16.73
CA THR A 37 10.39 14.06 -17.17
C THR A 37 9.82 14.88 -16.02
N CYS A 38 9.68 14.29 -14.84
CA CYS A 38 9.06 14.94 -13.68
C CYS A 38 9.71 14.48 -12.35
N PRO A 39 11.03 14.67 -12.18
CA PRO A 39 11.79 14.16 -11.01
C PRO A 39 11.28 14.68 -9.66
N ASN A 40 10.59 15.82 -9.64
CA ASN A 40 10.07 16.44 -8.43
C ASN A 40 8.66 15.95 -8.03
N ALA A 41 8.03 15.06 -8.81
CA ALA A 41 6.69 14.57 -8.54
C ALA A 41 6.67 13.60 -7.34
N LEU A 42 5.56 13.61 -6.58
CA LEU A 42 5.24 12.51 -5.67
C LEU A 42 4.87 11.25 -6.48
N ILE A 43 5.46 10.11 -6.15
CA ILE A 43 5.32 8.85 -6.88
C ILE A 43 4.65 7.81 -5.97
N GLY A 44 3.46 7.35 -6.36
CA GLY A 44 2.74 6.27 -5.66
C GLY A 44 2.82 4.95 -6.44
N ILE A 45 3.51 3.95 -5.89
CA ILE A 45 3.65 2.61 -6.46
C ILE A 45 2.49 1.73 -5.97
N ILE A 46 1.61 1.35 -6.90
CA ILE A 46 0.51 0.39 -6.66
C ILE A 46 0.89 -1.00 -7.19
N THR A 47 1.78 -1.05 -8.19
CA THR A 47 2.25 -2.28 -8.82
C THR A 47 2.82 -3.26 -7.82
N ASN A 48 2.23 -4.45 -7.76
CA ASN A 48 2.67 -5.53 -6.90
C ASN A 48 3.89 -6.29 -7.46
N PRO A 49 4.76 -6.87 -6.60
CA PRO A 49 4.70 -6.81 -5.14
C PRO A 49 5.28 -5.49 -4.59
N VAL A 50 4.47 -4.70 -3.88
CA VAL A 50 4.84 -3.35 -3.39
C VAL A 50 6.13 -3.36 -2.56
N ASN A 51 6.30 -4.37 -1.70
CA ASN A 51 7.48 -4.55 -0.85
C ASN A 51 8.79 -4.53 -1.65
N THR A 52 8.77 -4.93 -2.93
CA THR A 52 9.96 -4.99 -3.78
C THR A 52 9.97 -3.92 -4.86
N THR A 53 8.82 -3.61 -5.47
CA THR A 53 8.74 -2.62 -6.55
C THR A 53 9.07 -1.20 -6.07
N VAL A 54 8.78 -0.85 -4.80
CA VAL A 54 9.22 0.41 -4.19
C VAL A 54 10.74 0.48 -4.07
N ALA A 55 11.39 -0.60 -3.63
CA ALA A 55 12.85 -0.64 -3.56
C ALA A 55 13.48 -0.51 -4.95
N ILE A 56 12.91 -1.17 -5.96
CA ILE A 56 13.36 -1.01 -7.36
C ILE A 56 13.23 0.44 -7.81
N ALA A 57 12.08 1.09 -7.56
CA ALA A 57 11.86 2.49 -7.92
C ALA A 57 12.88 3.41 -7.24
N ALA A 58 13.16 3.20 -5.95
CA ALA A 58 14.17 3.96 -5.22
C ALA A 58 15.56 3.80 -5.84
N GLU A 59 15.99 2.59 -6.18
CA GLU A 59 17.30 2.36 -6.81
C GLU A 59 17.41 3.00 -8.20
N VAL A 60 16.34 3.00 -8.99
CA VAL A 60 16.31 3.70 -10.28
C VAL A 60 16.48 5.21 -10.10
N LEU A 61 15.74 5.80 -9.15
CA LEU A 61 15.84 7.23 -8.84
C LEU A 61 17.22 7.59 -8.27
N LYS A 62 17.80 6.73 -7.42
CA LYS A 62 19.15 6.91 -6.86
C LYS A 62 20.21 6.90 -7.95
N LYS A 63 20.14 5.93 -8.87
CA LYS A 63 21.03 5.86 -10.05
C LYS A 63 20.88 7.07 -10.97
N ALA A 64 19.68 7.63 -11.07
CA ALA A 64 19.42 8.85 -11.82
C ALA A 64 19.80 10.15 -11.07
N GLY A 65 20.21 10.07 -9.79
CA GLY A 65 20.62 11.23 -8.99
C GLY A 65 19.47 12.14 -8.53
N VAL A 66 18.22 11.67 -8.59
CA VAL A 66 17.01 12.48 -8.31
C VAL A 66 16.14 11.88 -7.20
N TYR A 67 16.68 10.94 -6.42
CA TYR A 67 15.92 10.29 -5.36
C TYR A 67 15.64 11.24 -4.19
N ASP A 68 14.36 11.48 -3.94
CA ASP A 68 13.85 12.08 -2.71
C ASP A 68 13.00 11.03 -1.97
N LYS A 69 13.48 10.61 -0.80
CA LYS A 69 12.80 9.57 0.00
C LYS A 69 11.43 10.00 0.50
N ASN A 70 11.17 11.30 0.63
CA ASN A 70 9.88 11.82 1.08
C ASN A 70 8.85 11.85 -0.05
N LYS A 71 9.24 11.53 -1.29
CA LYS A 71 8.36 11.60 -2.48
C LYS A 71 8.05 10.24 -3.10
N LEU A 72 8.52 9.14 -2.53
CA LEU A 72 8.27 7.78 -3.01
C LEU A 72 7.46 6.97 -2.00
N PHE A 73 6.29 6.52 -2.43
CA PHE A 73 5.31 5.84 -1.60
C PHE A 73 4.90 4.49 -2.20
N GLY A 74 4.85 3.44 -1.38
CA GLY A 74 4.10 2.23 -1.69
C GLY A 74 2.68 2.35 -1.18
N ILE A 75 1.70 2.15 -2.07
CA ILE A 75 0.29 2.31 -1.73
C ILE A 75 -0.22 1.06 -1.00
N THR A 76 -0.32 1.16 0.33
CA THR A 76 -0.82 0.10 1.23
C THR A 76 -2.24 0.33 1.71
N THR A 77 -2.89 1.40 1.24
CA THR A 77 -4.22 1.85 1.69
C THR A 77 -5.32 0.79 1.54
N LEU A 78 -5.14 -0.19 0.65
CA LEU A 78 -6.08 -1.31 0.51
C LEU A 78 -6.17 -2.13 1.80
N ASP A 79 -5.07 -2.29 2.53
CA ASP A 79 -5.03 -3.05 3.77
C ASP A 79 -5.74 -2.28 4.90
N THR A 80 -5.59 -0.96 4.93
CA THR A 80 -6.34 -0.09 5.84
C THR A 80 -7.86 -0.20 5.60
N ILE A 81 -8.34 0.00 4.37
CA ILE A 81 -9.79 -0.04 4.12
C ILE A 81 -10.40 -1.44 4.34
N ARG A 82 -9.63 -2.52 4.12
CA ARG A 82 -10.03 -3.88 4.49
C ARG A 82 -10.13 -4.05 6.00
N SER A 83 -9.12 -3.57 6.73
CA SER A 83 -9.09 -3.63 8.19
C SER A 83 -10.26 -2.86 8.80
N ASN A 84 -10.53 -1.65 8.31
CA ASN A 84 -11.68 -0.85 8.73
C ASN A 84 -12.99 -1.59 8.50
N THR A 85 -13.15 -2.22 7.33
CA THR A 85 -14.35 -2.97 6.96
C THR A 85 -14.57 -4.19 7.86
N PHE A 86 -13.54 -5.03 8.05
CA PHE A 86 -13.68 -6.26 8.84
C PHE A 86 -13.87 -5.99 10.33
N VAL A 87 -13.20 -4.96 10.87
CA VAL A 87 -13.42 -4.55 12.26
C VAL A 87 -14.84 -3.99 12.45
N ALA A 88 -15.30 -3.15 11.52
CA ALA A 88 -16.64 -2.58 11.57
C ALA A 88 -17.72 -3.67 11.53
N GLU A 89 -17.57 -4.64 10.63
CA GLU A 89 -18.44 -5.82 10.53
C GLU A 89 -18.48 -6.60 11.84
N LEU A 90 -17.31 -6.95 12.41
CA LEU A 90 -17.23 -7.74 13.65
C LEU A 90 -17.86 -7.02 14.85
N LYS A 91 -17.67 -5.70 14.93
CA LYS A 91 -18.06 -4.90 16.11
C LYS A 91 -19.38 -4.15 15.94
N GLY A 92 -20.09 -4.36 14.83
CA GLY A 92 -21.35 -3.68 14.54
C GLY A 92 -21.22 -2.16 14.44
N LYS A 93 -20.08 -1.67 13.92
CA LYS A 93 -19.80 -0.24 13.71
C LYS A 93 -19.92 0.13 12.23
N GLN A 94 -19.93 1.42 11.91
CA GLN A 94 -19.85 1.87 10.53
C GLN A 94 -18.38 1.87 10.05
N PRO A 95 -18.07 1.36 8.85
CA PRO A 95 -16.68 1.32 8.34
C PRO A 95 -16.00 2.69 8.24
N GLN A 96 -16.77 3.76 8.07
CA GLN A 96 -16.26 5.13 8.00
C GLN A 96 -15.81 5.68 9.37
N ASP A 97 -16.32 5.10 10.46
CA ASP A 97 -15.99 5.49 11.84
C ASP A 97 -14.82 4.67 12.41
N ILE A 98 -14.30 3.71 11.65
CA ILE A 98 -13.14 2.91 12.01
C ILE A 98 -11.94 3.37 11.20
N GLU A 99 -10.82 3.60 11.88
CA GLU A 99 -9.52 3.74 11.24
C GLU A 99 -8.52 2.82 11.96
N VAL A 100 -8.08 1.78 11.27
CA VAL A 100 -7.08 0.83 11.76
C VAL A 100 -5.72 1.19 11.16
N PRO A 101 -4.73 1.58 11.98
CA PRO A 101 -3.36 1.71 11.49
C PRO A 101 -2.84 0.34 11.03
N VAL A 102 -2.34 0.26 9.80
CA VAL A 102 -1.73 -0.97 9.26
C VAL A 102 -0.28 -0.66 8.91
N ILE A 103 0.63 -1.42 9.53
CA ILE A 103 2.08 -1.22 9.40
C ILE A 103 2.77 -2.44 8.79
N GLY A 104 4.08 -2.34 8.55
CA GLY A 104 4.89 -3.44 8.03
C GLY A 104 5.10 -3.39 6.53
N GLY A 105 4.42 -4.25 5.77
CA GLY A 105 4.46 -4.33 4.32
C GLY A 105 3.07 -4.59 3.73
N HIS A 106 3.02 -5.00 2.47
CA HIS A 106 1.81 -5.17 1.66
C HIS A 106 1.58 -6.62 1.18
N SER A 107 2.15 -7.61 1.86
CA SER A 107 2.01 -9.01 1.44
C SER A 107 1.99 -9.98 2.61
N GLY A 108 0.89 -10.74 2.74
CA GLY A 108 0.73 -11.82 3.71
C GLY A 108 1.15 -11.39 5.11
N VAL A 109 2.08 -12.14 5.71
CA VAL A 109 2.57 -11.92 7.08
C VAL A 109 3.24 -10.57 7.33
N THR A 110 3.59 -9.83 6.28
CA THR A 110 4.14 -8.48 6.44
C THR A 110 3.09 -7.43 6.77
N ILE A 111 1.80 -7.73 6.55
CA ILE A 111 0.68 -6.82 6.84
C ILE A 111 0.32 -6.96 8.32
N LEU A 112 0.47 -5.88 9.10
CA LEU A 112 0.27 -5.88 10.55
C LEU A 112 -0.79 -4.84 10.95
N PRO A 113 -2.07 -5.23 11.11
CA PRO A 113 -3.11 -4.34 11.59
C PRO A 113 -2.96 -4.11 13.11
N LEU A 114 -2.81 -2.85 13.53
CA LEU A 114 -2.67 -2.47 14.93
C LEU A 114 -4.04 -2.38 15.61
N LEU A 115 -4.70 -3.54 15.75
CA LEU A 115 -6.05 -3.65 16.32
C LEU A 115 -6.15 -3.06 17.75
N SER A 116 -5.05 -3.06 18.50
CA SER A 116 -4.97 -2.47 19.84
C SER A 116 -5.05 -0.95 19.88
N GLN A 117 -4.93 -0.27 18.74
CA GLN A 117 -4.93 1.21 18.65
C GLN A 117 -6.28 1.80 18.23
N ILE A 118 -7.32 0.97 18.09
CA ILE A 118 -8.65 1.43 17.67
C ILE A 118 -9.41 1.98 18.88
N PRO A 119 -9.74 3.29 18.92
CA PRO A 119 -10.39 3.89 20.09
C PRO A 119 -11.77 3.27 20.38
N GLY A 120 -12.02 2.94 21.65
CA GLY A 120 -13.32 2.42 22.08
C GLY A 120 -13.70 1.08 21.44
N VAL A 121 -12.71 0.27 21.04
CA VAL A 121 -12.90 -1.11 20.58
C VAL A 121 -11.92 -2.00 21.32
N SER A 122 -12.45 -3.07 21.93
CA SER A 122 -11.64 -4.13 22.52
C SER A 122 -11.83 -5.42 21.74
N PHE A 123 -10.81 -6.27 21.76
CA PHE A 123 -10.80 -7.57 21.10
C PHE A 123 -10.35 -8.65 22.08
N THR A 124 -10.94 -9.82 21.97
CA THR A 124 -10.36 -11.05 22.55
C THR A 124 -9.13 -11.47 21.74
N GLU A 125 -8.25 -12.28 22.32
CA GLU A 125 -7.08 -12.80 21.59
C GLU A 125 -7.48 -13.58 20.32
N GLN A 126 -8.58 -14.34 20.39
CA GLN A 126 -9.11 -15.07 19.25
C GLN A 126 -9.58 -14.12 18.14
N GLU A 127 -10.30 -13.05 18.48
CA GLU A 127 -10.71 -12.03 17.50
C GLU A 127 -9.49 -11.35 16.85
N VAL A 128 -8.43 -11.06 17.63
CA VAL A 128 -7.17 -10.52 17.09
C VAL A 128 -6.54 -11.48 16.09
N ALA A 129 -6.46 -12.77 16.43
CA ALA A 129 -5.89 -13.80 15.56
C ALA A 129 -6.69 -13.96 14.26
N ASP A 130 -8.01 -14.04 14.36
CA ASP A 130 -8.91 -14.25 13.22
C ASP A 130 -8.96 -13.04 12.29
N LEU A 131 -9.07 -11.82 12.84
CA LEU A 131 -9.04 -10.59 12.04
C LEU A 131 -7.69 -10.43 11.35
N THR A 132 -6.58 -10.62 12.07
CA THR A 132 -5.24 -10.50 11.48
C THR A 132 -5.06 -11.49 10.34
N LYS A 133 -5.47 -12.76 10.54
CA LYS A 133 -5.43 -13.78 9.50
C LYS A 133 -6.29 -13.40 8.30
N ARG A 134 -7.51 -12.92 8.49
CA ARG A 134 -8.37 -12.50 7.37
C ARG A 134 -7.79 -11.31 6.61
N ILE A 135 -7.30 -10.29 7.32
CA ILE A 135 -6.68 -9.08 6.73
C ILE A 135 -5.48 -9.47 5.85
N GLN A 136 -4.58 -10.33 6.36
CA GLN A 136 -3.41 -10.80 5.63
C GLN A 136 -3.75 -11.62 4.38
N ASN A 137 -4.91 -12.28 4.36
CA ASN A 137 -5.36 -13.17 3.29
C ASN A 137 -6.48 -12.59 2.41
N ALA A 138 -6.91 -11.35 2.64
CA ALA A 138 -8.01 -10.73 1.91
C ALA A 138 -7.73 -10.54 0.40
N GLY A 139 -6.46 -10.55 0.00
CA GLY A 139 -6.07 -10.63 -1.41
C GLY A 139 -6.46 -11.97 -2.04
N THR A 140 -6.21 -13.06 -1.32
CA THR A 140 -6.54 -14.43 -1.73
C THR A 140 -8.05 -14.64 -1.75
N GLU A 141 -8.78 -14.15 -0.75
CA GLU A 141 -10.25 -14.21 -0.67
C GLU A 141 -10.91 -13.70 -1.97
N VAL A 142 -10.41 -12.58 -2.51
CA VAL A 142 -10.93 -12.02 -3.78
C VAL A 142 -10.55 -12.85 -5.00
N VAL A 143 -9.34 -13.41 -5.04
CA VAL A 143 -8.89 -14.26 -6.16
C VAL A 143 -9.71 -15.54 -6.23
N GLU A 144 -9.98 -16.16 -5.08
CA GLU A 144 -10.82 -17.35 -4.95
C GLU A 144 -12.27 -17.05 -5.32
N ALA A 145 -12.85 -15.95 -4.81
CA ALA A 145 -14.20 -15.53 -5.16
C ALA A 145 -14.37 -15.22 -6.66
N LYS A 146 -13.29 -14.79 -7.33
CA LYS A 146 -13.26 -14.58 -8.79
C LYS A 146 -12.89 -15.84 -9.59
N ALA A 147 -12.80 -17.01 -8.95
CA ALA A 147 -12.40 -18.27 -9.58
C ALA A 147 -11.11 -18.16 -10.41
N GLY A 148 -10.13 -17.39 -9.92
CA GLY A 148 -8.86 -17.16 -10.62
C GLY A 148 -8.92 -16.14 -11.78
N GLY A 149 -10.07 -15.49 -12.00
CA GLY A 149 -10.27 -14.42 -12.99
C GLY A 149 -9.54 -13.10 -12.70
N GLY A 150 -8.62 -13.10 -11.73
CA GLY A 150 -7.81 -11.95 -11.34
C GLY A 150 -7.98 -11.57 -9.86
N SER A 151 -7.25 -10.54 -9.43
CA SER A 151 -7.26 -10.04 -8.05
C SER A 151 -8.25 -8.88 -7.85
N ALA A 152 -8.20 -8.25 -6.67
CA ALA A 152 -8.94 -7.04 -6.36
C ALA A 152 -8.59 -5.91 -7.34
N THR A 153 -9.61 -5.35 -8.00
CA THR A 153 -9.48 -4.25 -8.96
C THR A 153 -10.23 -3.02 -8.47
N LEU A 154 -11.54 -3.14 -8.23
CA LEU A 154 -12.39 -2.02 -7.81
C LEU A 154 -11.99 -1.45 -6.44
N SER A 155 -11.83 -2.32 -5.43
CA SER A 155 -11.39 -1.89 -4.10
C SER A 155 -9.96 -1.36 -4.10
N MET A 156 -9.08 -1.89 -4.95
CA MET A 156 -7.74 -1.31 -5.15
C MET A 156 -7.82 0.07 -5.80
N GLY A 157 -8.70 0.27 -6.78
CA GLY A 157 -8.98 1.57 -7.38
C GLY A 157 -9.47 2.59 -6.35
N GLN A 158 -10.41 2.20 -5.49
CA GLN A 158 -10.88 3.02 -4.37
C GLN A 158 -9.74 3.39 -3.39
N ALA A 159 -8.93 2.41 -3.00
CA ALA A 159 -7.81 2.63 -2.08
C ALA A 159 -6.76 3.58 -2.68
N ALA A 160 -6.39 3.38 -3.95
CA ALA A 160 -5.47 4.26 -4.66
C ALA A 160 -6.05 5.67 -4.85
N ALA A 161 -7.35 5.78 -5.10
CA ALA A 161 -8.04 7.07 -5.19
C ALA A 161 -8.02 7.80 -3.84
N ARG A 162 -8.32 7.12 -2.73
CA ARG A 162 -8.21 7.69 -1.36
C ARG A 162 -6.81 8.25 -1.13
N PHE A 163 -5.77 7.45 -1.34
CA PHE A 163 -4.40 7.90 -1.11
C PHE A 163 -3.99 9.04 -2.06
N GLY A 164 -4.34 8.95 -3.34
CA GLY A 164 -4.07 9.99 -4.33
C GLY A 164 -4.72 11.32 -3.95
N LEU A 165 -5.97 11.30 -3.47
CA LEU A 165 -6.66 12.48 -2.97
C LEU A 165 -6.01 13.04 -1.70
N SER A 166 -5.55 12.19 -0.77
CA SER A 166 -4.77 12.61 0.40
C SER A 166 -3.47 13.31 -0.02
N LEU A 167 -2.73 12.80 -1.02
CA LEU A 167 -1.56 13.50 -1.57
C LEU A 167 -1.92 14.86 -2.18
N VAL A 168 -3.02 14.95 -2.94
CA VAL A 168 -3.47 16.22 -3.54
C VAL A 168 -3.80 17.24 -2.45
N ARG A 169 -4.57 16.85 -1.43
CA ARG A 169 -4.95 17.70 -0.30
C ARG A 169 -3.72 18.24 0.44
N ALA A 170 -2.78 17.36 0.77
CA ALA A 170 -1.54 17.74 1.44
C ALA A 170 -0.67 18.70 0.60
N LEU A 171 -0.55 18.45 -0.71
CA LEU A 171 0.14 19.36 -1.64
C LEU A 171 -0.52 20.73 -1.73
N GLN A 172 -1.86 20.79 -1.60
CA GLN A 172 -2.62 22.03 -1.57
C GLN A 172 -2.50 22.78 -0.22
N GLY A 173 -1.80 22.19 0.77
CA GLY A 173 -1.53 22.81 2.06
C GLY A 173 -2.54 22.46 3.14
N GLU A 174 -3.40 21.47 2.94
CA GLU A 174 -4.22 20.94 4.02
C GLU A 174 -3.32 20.35 5.11
N SER A 175 -3.52 20.78 6.35
CA SER A 175 -2.77 20.30 7.52
C SER A 175 -3.34 18.98 8.04
N ASN A 176 -2.51 18.20 8.74
CA ASN A 176 -2.91 16.98 9.44
C ASN A 176 -3.46 15.87 8.53
N VAL A 177 -3.02 15.82 7.27
CA VAL A 177 -3.31 14.70 6.36
C VAL A 177 -2.39 13.54 6.73
N VAL A 178 -2.94 12.51 7.39
CA VAL A 178 -2.20 11.32 7.81
C VAL A 178 -2.70 10.09 7.06
N GLU A 179 -1.78 9.29 6.53
CA GLU A 179 -2.06 8.00 5.90
C GLU A 179 -1.00 6.98 6.32
N CYS A 180 -1.28 5.68 6.23
CA CYS A 180 -0.24 4.66 6.31
C CYS A 180 0.30 4.37 4.90
N SER A 181 1.63 4.40 4.72
CA SER A 181 2.27 4.09 3.44
C SER A 181 3.64 3.47 3.61
N TYR A 182 4.04 2.61 2.66
CA TYR A 182 5.35 1.96 2.63
C TYR A 182 6.42 2.90 2.07
N VAL A 183 7.29 3.41 2.94
CA VAL A 183 8.27 4.47 2.62
C VAL A 183 9.68 4.12 3.10
N GLU A 184 10.73 4.78 2.58
CA GLU A 184 12.10 4.65 3.11
C GLU A 184 12.19 5.42 4.44
N GLY A 185 12.28 4.70 5.55
CA GLY A 185 12.18 5.23 6.92
C GLY A 185 13.54 5.57 7.55
N ASP A 186 13.58 5.46 8.88
CA ASP A 186 14.80 5.57 9.70
C ASP A 186 15.64 4.28 9.71
N GLY A 187 15.10 3.19 9.17
CA GLY A 187 15.76 1.88 9.14
C GLY A 187 15.58 1.05 10.41
N LYS A 188 14.77 1.48 11.38
CA LYS A 188 14.61 0.80 12.68
C LYS A 188 14.18 -0.68 12.55
N TYR A 189 13.26 -0.97 11.64
CA TYR A 189 12.75 -2.32 11.40
C TYR A 189 13.25 -2.90 10.07
N ALA A 190 13.23 -2.08 9.03
CA ALA A 190 13.72 -2.37 7.69
C ALA A 190 13.97 -1.05 6.97
N ARG A 191 14.71 -1.07 5.85
CA ARG A 191 14.93 0.12 5.01
C ARG A 191 13.60 0.76 4.58
N PHE A 192 12.66 -0.06 4.12
CA PHE A 192 11.31 0.36 3.80
C PHE A 192 10.31 -0.30 4.75
N PHE A 193 9.37 0.50 5.26
CA PHE A 193 8.38 0.03 6.22
C PHE A 193 7.11 0.86 6.10
N ALA A 194 5.95 0.20 6.12
CA ALA A 194 4.66 0.86 6.15
C ALA A 194 4.40 1.37 7.56
N GLN A 195 4.15 2.68 7.67
CA GLN A 195 3.88 3.34 8.95
C GLN A 195 3.00 4.57 8.71
N PRO A 196 2.37 5.13 9.75
CA PRO A 196 1.70 6.42 9.66
C PRO A 196 2.71 7.50 9.21
N ILE A 197 2.32 8.27 8.19
CA ILE A 197 3.09 9.40 7.68
C ILE A 197 2.22 10.65 7.70
N LEU A 198 2.81 11.77 8.12
CA LEU A 198 2.20 13.08 7.97
C LEU A 198 2.58 13.62 6.59
N LEU A 199 1.59 13.83 5.74
CA LEU A 199 1.76 14.38 4.41
C LEU A 199 1.74 15.91 4.47
N GLY A 200 2.53 16.55 3.59
CA GLY A 200 2.57 17.99 3.44
C GLY A 200 2.87 18.42 2.01
N LYS A 201 3.37 19.65 1.85
CA LYS A 201 3.74 20.19 0.54
C LYS A 201 4.96 19.52 -0.09
N ASN A 202 5.78 18.81 0.71
CA ASN A 202 6.98 18.09 0.27
C ASN A 202 7.08 16.76 1.00
#